data_AF-A0A0F5N355-F1
#
_entry.id   AF-A0A0F5N355-F1
#
_cell.length_a   1.000
_cell.length_b   1.000
_cell.length_c   1.000
_cell.angle_alpha   90.00
_cell.angle_beta   90.00
_cell.angle_gamma   90.00
#
_symmetry.space_group_name_H-M   'P 1'
#
loop_
_entity.id
_entity.type
_entity.pdbx_description
1 polymer ?
#
loop_
_entity_poly.entity_id
_entity_poly.type
_entity_poly.pdbx_seq_one_letter_code
_entity_poly.pdbx_strand_id
1 'polypeptide(L)'
;MANIDRCGAGPRAVADIVRAQCITRDSFRQLDVMEQITDPGGKSYFVMPRTVGADVARQAVLLTYILNAGTGYGRSGTRTDFPETPYTGAEVLRIRARQRANRWSYAAVPAIRNTGGAVATTPNGLLMVLGGNRVHGSFSHRGGTMWGDLFLVNTRGIAEPARGLREIIESGRLGHGGPDLDSLLHHEEIHAQQWAALGPMRMPGRYLAEEARSRVLGGTNRFEEEAGLRDGGYR
;
A
#
# COMPACT_ATOMS: atom_id res chain seq x y z
N MET A 1 -14.05 -4.21 -16.48
CA MET A 1 -14.82 -2.94 -16.57
C MET A 1 -15.39 -2.54 -15.21
N ALA A 2 -15.87 -3.48 -14.37
CA ALA A 2 -16.45 -3.19 -13.05
C ALA A 2 -15.75 -2.09 -12.21
N ASN A 3 -14.41 -2.09 -12.12
CA ASN A 3 -13.68 -1.04 -11.39
C ASN A 3 -13.69 0.33 -12.08
N ILE A 4 -13.60 0.37 -13.41
CA ILE A 4 -13.71 1.61 -14.20
C ILE A 4 -15.10 2.21 -14.02
N ASP A 5 -16.13 1.36 -14.07
CA ASP A 5 -17.53 1.76 -13.90
C ASP A 5 -17.79 2.25 -12.47
N ARG A 6 -17.33 1.48 -11.46
CA ARG A 6 -17.35 1.85 -10.05
C ARG A 6 -16.68 3.21 -9.81
N CYS A 7 -15.55 3.43 -10.47
CA CYS A 7 -14.79 4.66 -10.34
C CYS A 7 -15.21 5.75 -11.32
N GLY A 8 -16.24 5.58 -12.16
CA GLY A 8 -16.61 6.55 -13.18
C GLY A 8 -15.44 7.04 -14.04
N ALA A 9 -14.41 6.20 -14.22
CA ALA A 9 -13.17 6.61 -14.88
C ALA A 9 -13.43 6.80 -16.38
N GLY A 10 -13.26 8.03 -16.86
CA GLY A 10 -13.54 8.39 -18.24
C GLY A 10 -12.69 7.60 -19.23
N PRO A 11 -13.24 7.16 -20.39
CA PRO A 11 -12.50 6.40 -21.41
C PRO A 11 -11.19 7.07 -21.87
N ARG A 12 -11.14 8.42 -21.86
CA ARG A 12 -9.93 9.18 -22.19
C ARG A 12 -8.80 8.95 -21.19
N ALA A 13 -9.08 9.00 -19.88
CA ALA A 13 -8.07 8.78 -18.85
C ALA A 13 -7.46 7.38 -18.93
N VAL A 14 -8.31 6.37 -19.18
CA VAL A 14 -7.86 4.99 -19.41
C VAL A 14 -6.95 4.91 -20.64
N ALA A 15 -7.38 5.49 -21.77
CA ALA A 15 -6.59 5.49 -23.01
C ALA A 15 -5.23 6.19 -22.85
N ASP A 16 -5.19 7.31 -22.13
CA ASP A 16 -3.96 8.06 -21.89
C ASP A 16 -2.97 7.27 -21.02
N ILE A 17 -3.46 6.63 -19.95
CA ILE A 17 -2.63 5.75 -19.09
C ILE A 17 -2.08 4.57 -19.89
N VAL A 18 -2.94 3.90 -20.65
CA VAL A 18 -2.57 2.74 -21.47
C VAL A 18 -1.48 3.11 -22.47
N ARG A 19 -1.65 4.25 -23.17
CA ARG A 19 -0.67 4.74 -24.15
C ARG A 19 0.63 5.17 -23.49
N ALA A 20 0.56 5.97 -22.44
CA ALA A 20 1.75 6.54 -21.79
C ALA A 20 2.62 5.48 -21.11
N GLN A 21 2.03 4.37 -20.66
CA GLN A 21 2.75 3.30 -19.96
C GLN A 21 3.02 2.07 -20.83
N CYS A 22 2.65 2.10 -22.12
CA CYS A 22 2.71 0.94 -23.01
C CYS A 22 2.04 -0.31 -22.42
N ILE A 23 0.95 -0.12 -21.69
CA ILE A 23 0.22 -1.23 -21.06
C ILE A 23 -0.64 -1.89 -22.12
N THR A 24 -0.50 -3.21 -22.22
CA THR A 24 -1.33 -4.04 -23.09
C THR A 24 -2.23 -4.92 -22.25
N ARG A 25 -3.21 -5.58 -22.88
CA ARG A 25 -3.98 -6.64 -22.20
C ARG A 25 -3.06 -7.71 -21.62
N ASP A 26 -1.98 -8.03 -22.33
CA ASP A 26 -0.99 -9.03 -21.91
C ASP A 26 -0.18 -8.60 -20.68
N SER A 27 -0.09 -7.30 -20.39
CA SER A 27 0.55 -6.80 -19.18
C SER A 27 -0.15 -7.32 -17.92
N PHE A 28 -1.47 -7.50 -17.97
CA PHE A 28 -2.26 -7.97 -16.83
C PHE A 28 -2.18 -9.48 -16.58
N ARG A 29 -1.60 -10.27 -17.50
CA ARG A 29 -1.42 -11.72 -17.29
C ARG A 29 -0.61 -12.06 -16.02
N GLN A 30 0.19 -11.12 -15.53
CA GLN A 30 0.91 -11.27 -14.27
C GLN A 30 -0.01 -11.34 -13.06
N LEU A 31 -1.21 -10.75 -13.13
CA LEU A 31 -2.21 -10.82 -12.07
C LEU A 31 -3.03 -12.11 -12.13
N ASP A 32 -3.15 -12.75 -13.30
CA ASP A 32 -3.97 -13.98 -13.48
C ASP A 32 -3.47 -15.16 -12.63
N VAL A 33 -2.19 -15.17 -12.27
CA VAL A 33 -1.57 -16.20 -11.41
C VAL A 33 -1.61 -15.85 -9.91
N MET A 34 -2.16 -14.68 -9.58
CA MET A 34 -2.33 -14.20 -8.20
C MET A 34 -3.78 -14.39 -7.77
N GLU A 35 -3.99 -14.68 -6.49
CA GLU A 35 -5.35 -14.77 -5.96
C GLU A 35 -5.94 -13.37 -5.84
N GLN A 36 -7.00 -13.10 -6.58
CA GLN A 36 -7.76 -11.85 -6.44
C GLN A 36 -8.69 -11.92 -5.23
N ILE A 37 -8.61 -10.92 -4.37
CA ILE A 37 -9.52 -10.74 -3.23
C ILE A 37 -10.18 -9.37 -3.38
N THR A 38 -11.48 -9.30 -3.14
CA THR A 38 -12.26 -8.07 -3.27
C THR A 38 -12.67 -7.58 -1.89
N ASP A 39 -12.45 -6.30 -1.59
CA ASP A 39 -12.90 -5.69 -0.34
C ASP A 39 -14.40 -5.33 -0.39
N PRO A 40 -15.03 -4.94 0.74
CA PRO A 40 -16.43 -4.52 0.77
C PRO A 40 -16.76 -3.33 -0.15
N GLY A 41 -15.75 -2.52 -0.49
CA GLY A 41 -15.85 -1.40 -1.42
C GLY A 41 -15.73 -1.80 -2.89
N GLY A 42 -15.57 -3.09 -3.19
CA GLY A 42 -15.42 -3.62 -4.54
C GLY A 42 -14.01 -3.47 -5.13
N LYS A 43 -13.01 -3.08 -4.34
CA LYS A 43 -11.62 -2.92 -4.81
C LYS A 43 -10.91 -4.25 -4.82
N SER A 44 -10.03 -4.43 -5.80
CA SER A 44 -9.29 -5.66 -6.04
C SER A 44 -7.88 -5.60 -5.44
N TYR A 45 -7.55 -6.63 -4.68
CA TYR A 45 -6.23 -6.92 -4.13
C TYR A 45 -5.74 -8.23 -4.74
N PHE A 46 -4.42 -8.43 -4.82
CA PHE A 46 -3.86 -9.65 -5.39
C PHE A 46 -2.80 -10.23 -4.47
N VAL A 47 -3.07 -11.43 -3.95
CA VAL A 47 -2.13 -12.17 -3.09
C VAL A 47 -1.14 -12.94 -3.96
N MET A 48 0.14 -12.70 -3.71
CA MET A 48 1.22 -13.22 -4.55
C MET A 48 1.54 -14.68 -4.23
N PRO A 49 1.69 -15.56 -5.25
CA PRO A 49 2.26 -16.88 -5.03
C PRO A 49 3.75 -16.77 -4.68
N ARG A 50 4.30 -17.84 -4.09
CA ARG A 50 5.70 -17.88 -3.62
C ARG A 50 6.74 -17.66 -4.72
N THR A 51 6.38 -17.92 -5.97
CA THR A 51 7.24 -17.88 -7.17
C THR A 51 7.54 -16.47 -7.70
N VAL A 52 6.85 -15.43 -7.21
CA VAL A 52 6.90 -14.07 -7.79
C VAL A 52 8.18 -13.30 -7.45
N GLY A 53 9.04 -12.99 -8.41
CA GLY A 53 10.23 -12.16 -8.18
C GLY A 53 9.92 -10.71 -7.74
N ALA A 54 10.96 -9.98 -7.32
CA ALA A 54 10.86 -8.57 -6.90
C ALA A 54 10.31 -7.65 -8.02
N ASP A 55 10.79 -7.81 -9.26
CA ASP A 55 10.33 -7.01 -10.40
C ASP A 55 8.88 -7.29 -10.77
N VAL A 56 8.47 -8.56 -10.72
CA VAL A 56 7.08 -8.97 -10.95
C VAL A 56 6.19 -8.39 -9.85
N ALA A 57 6.63 -8.40 -8.59
CA ALA A 57 5.89 -7.79 -7.49
C ALA A 57 5.70 -6.28 -7.71
N ARG A 58 6.76 -5.56 -8.08
CA ARG A 58 6.69 -4.12 -8.37
C ARG A 58 5.74 -3.80 -9.53
N GLN A 59 5.81 -4.60 -10.60
CA GLN A 59 4.93 -4.43 -11.74
C GLN A 59 3.48 -4.74 -11.39
N ALA A 60 3.22 -5.83 -10.67
CA ALA A 60 1.89 -6.20 -10.21
C ALA A 60 1.24 -5.09 -9.38
N VAL A 61 2.00 -4.45 -8.49
CA VAL A 61 1.51 -3.31 -7.70
C VAL A 61 1.00 -2.16 -8.58
N LEU A 62 1.74 -1.81 -9.64
CA LEU A 62 1.32 -0.75 -10.55
C LEU A 62 0.06 -1.16 -11.33
N LEU A 63 0.02 -2.40 -11.80
CA LEU A 63 -1.13 -2.95 -12.51
C LEU A 63 -2.38 -3.03 -11.61
N THR A 64 -2.23 -3.32 -10.33
CA THR A 64 -3.34 -3.32 -9.36
C THR A 64 -3.94 -1.93 -9.19
N TYR A 65 -3.13 -0.87 -9.07
CA TYR A 65 -3.64 0.51 -9.05
C TYR A 65 -4.45 0.84 -10.31
N ILE A 66 -3.90 0.47 -11.48
CA ILE A 66 -4.52 0.74 -12.79
C ILE A 66 -5.82 -0.05 -12.96
N LEU A 67 -5.83 -1.33 -12.58
CA LEU A 67 -7.02 -2.18 -12.64
C LEU A 67 -8.16 -1.65 -11.76
N ASN A 68 -7.82 -1.06 -10.61
CA ASN A 68 -8.79 -0.47 -9.70
C ASN A 68 -9.33 0.88 -10.17
N ALA A 69 -8.76 1.46 -11.22
CA ALA A 69 -9.08 2.79 -11.71
C ALA A 69 -8.93 3.88 -10.63
N GLY A 70 -7.86 3.78 -9.84
CA GLY A 70 -7.60 4.61 -8.67
C GLY A 70 -8.11 4.01 -7.37
N THR A 71 -7.93 4.72 -6.26
CA THR A 71 -8.30 4.25 -4.91
C THR A 71 -9.78 4.49 -4.59
N GLY A 72 -10.40 5.51 -5.19
CA GLY A 72 -11.76 5.96 -4.84
C GLY A 72 -11.85 6.67 -3.49
N TYR A 73 -10.72 6.86 -2.81
CA TYR A 73 -10.64 7.56 -1.53
C TYR A 73 -11.06 9.03 -1.68
N GLY A 74 -11.85 9.56 -0.75
CA GLY A 74 -12.30 10.96 -0.75
C GLY A 74 -13.50 11.28 -1.65
N ARG A 75 -13.98 10.32 -2.47
CA ARG A 75 -15.05 10.57 -3.45
C ARG A 75 -16.47 10.61 -2.86
N SER A 76 -16.72 9.92 -1.75
CA SER A 76 -18.06 9.77 -1.15
C SER A 76 -18.56 10.99 -0.36
N GLY A 77 -17.90 12.16 -0.45
CA GLY A 77 -18.27 13.36 0.31
C GLY A 77 -18.05 13.25 1.82
N THR A 78 -17.52 12.11 2.30
CA THR A 78 -17.04 11.91 3.67
C THR A 78 -15.77 12.71 3.88
N ARG A 79 -15.68 13.43 5.01
CA ARG A 79 -14.47 14.16 5.39
C ARG A 79 -13.32 13.16 5.49
N THR A 80 -12.32 13.36 4.66
CA THR A 80 -11.09 12.58 4.59
C THR A 80 -9.91 13.48 4.95
N ASP A 81 -8.80 12.88 5.36
CA ASP A 81 -7.60 13.63 5.73
C ASP A 81 -6.87 14.19 4.50
N PHE A 82 -7.15 13.62 3.32
CA PHE A 82 -6.48 13.94 2.07
C PHE A 82 -7.44 14.13 0.89
N PRO A 83 -7.06 14.93 -0.12
CA PRO A 83 -7.83 15.05 -1.34
C PRO A 83 -7.90 13.71 -2.09
N GLU A 84 -8.93 13.58 -2.93
CA GLU A 84 -9.09 12.42 -3.80
C GLU A 84 -7.83 12.17 -4.64
N THR A 85 -7.36 10.92 -4.66
CA THR A 85 -6.25 10.51 -5.53
C THR A 85 -6.72 10.46 -6.99
N PRO A 86 -6.19 11.29 -7.90
CA PRO A 86 -6.70 11.38 -9.25
C PRO A 86 -6.30 10.17 -10.10
N TYR A 87 -7.23 9.59 -10.85
CA TYR A 87 -6.91 8.51 -11.80
C TYR A 87 -6.42 9.08 -13.14
N THR A 88 -5.11 9.35 -13.23
CA THR A 88 -4.49 10.02 -14.39
C THR A 88 -3.13 9.41 -14.75
N GLY A 89 -2.66 9.66 -15.98
CA GLY A 89 -1.31 9.27 -16.39
C GLY A 89 -0.21 9.88 -15.52
N ALA A 90 -0.40 11.11 -15.05
CA ALA A 90 0.55 11.77 -14.12
C ALA A 90 0.65 11.03 -12.79
N GLU A 91 -0.48 10.56 -12.25
CA GLU A 91 -0.49 9.79 -11.02
C GLU A 91 0.20 8.43 -11.17
N VAL A 92 -0.04 7.74 -12.30
CA VAL A 92 0.66 6.49 -12.62
C VAL A 92 2.17 6.71 -12.73
N LEU A 93 2.61 7.83 -13.32
CA LEU A 93 4.03 8.20 -13.36
C LEU A 93 4.60 8.52 -11.97
N ARG A 94 3.83 9.17 -11.09
CA ARG A 94 4.21 9.45 -9.70
C ARG A 94 4.44 8.14 -8.93
N ILE A 95 3.51 7.20 -9.02
CA ILE A 95 3.64 5.86 -8.41
C ILE A 95 4.89 5.15 -8.94
N ARG A 96 5.11 5.16 -10.26
CA ARG A 96 6.30 4.53 -10.87
C ARG A 96 7.60 5.17 -10.41
N ALA A 97 7.64 6.49 -10.25
CA ALA A 97 8.80 7.20 -9.73
C ALA A 97 9.08 6.82 -8.26
N ARG A 98 8.02 6.76 -7.43
CA ARG A 98 8.11 6.29 -6.04
C ARG A 98 8.65 4.86 -5.98
N GLN A 99 8.08 3.94 -6.76
CA GLN A 99 8.55 2.55 -6.86
C GLN A 99 10.03 2.43 -7.26
N ARG A 100 10.52 3.31 -8.13
CA ARG A 100 11.94 3.33 -8.53
C ARG A 100 12.84 3.78 -7.38
N ALA A 101 12.43 4.79 -6.61
CA ALA A 101 13.14 5.26 -5.43
C ALA A 101 13.12 4.20 -4.31
N ASN A 102 12.00 3.51 -4.15
CA ASN A 102 11.78 2.45 -3.16
C ASN A 102 12.14 1.04 -3.67
N ARG A 103 12.82 0.91 -4.82
CA ARG A 103 13.11 -0.39 -5.46
C ARG A 103 13.80 -1.41 -4.54
N TRP A 104 14.58 -0.91 -3.59
CA TRP A 104 15.31 -1.70 -2.60
C TRP A 104 14.37 -2.46 -1.65
N SER A 105 13.17 -1.95 -1.40
CA SER A 105 12.17 -2.61 -0.55
C SER A 105 11.61 -3.87 -1.23
N TYR A 106 11.33 -3.83 -2.53
CA TYR A 106 10.85 -4.98 -3.31
C TYR A 106 11.81 -6.18 -3.30
N ALA A 107 13.11 -5.95 -3.08
CA ALA A 107 14.11 -7.02 -2.98
C ALA A 107 13.85 -7.96 -1.78
N ALA A 108 13.10 -7.52 -0.76
CA ALA A 108 12.75 -8.37 0.39
C ALA A 108 11.58 -9.31 0.13
N VAL A 109 10.80 -9.10 -0.94
CA VAL A 109 9.58 -9.88 -1.22
C VAL A 109 9.84 -11.40 -1.28
N PRO A 110 10.88 -11.90 -1.98
CA PRO A 110 11.17 -13.32 -1.98
C PRO A 110 11.51 -13.85 -0.59
N ALA A 111 12.30 -13.12 0.20
CA ALA A 111 12.70 -13.53 1.55
C ALA A 111 11.50 -13.63 2.50
N ILE A 112 10.63 -12.61 2.50
CA ILE A 112 9.40 -12.59 3.30
C ILE A 112 8.56 -13.84 3.02
N ARG A 113 8.32 -14.17 1.74
CA ARG A 113 7.51 -15.34 1.39
C ARG A 113 8.22 -16.67 1.66
N ASN A 114 9.54 -16.72 1.53
CA ASN A 114 10.32 -17.92 1.86
C ASN A 114 10.26 -18.25 3.36
N THR A 115 10.12 -17.23 4.21
CA THR A 115 9.91 -17.40 5.66
C THR A 115 8.45 -17.65 6.06
N GLY A 116 7.55 -17.82 5.08
CA GLY A 116 6.13 -18.10 5.31
C GLY A 116 5.22 -16.88 5.40
N GLY A 117 5.75 -15.67 5.18
CA GLY A 117 4.94 -14.46 5.07
C GLY A 117 4.07 -14.48 3.80
N ALA A 118 2.98 -13.73 3.84
CA ALA A 118 2.10 -13.48 2.71
C ALA A 118 2.20 -12.01 2.29
N VAL A 119 2.04 -11.76 0.99
CA VAL A 119 2.21 -10.45 0.39
C VAL A 119 1.06 -10.20 -0.59
N ALA A 120 0.40 -9.06 -0.48
CA ALA A 120 -0.66 -8.62 -1.37
C ALA A 120 -0.34 -7.27 -2.02
N THR A 121 -0.70 -7.09 -3.29
CA THR A 121 -0.74 -5.75 -3.91
C THR A 121 -1.98 -5.01 -3.46
N THR A 122 -1.87 -3.70 -3.24
CA THR A 122 -3.02 -2.86 -2.85
C THR A 122 -3.45 -1.91 -3.96
N PRO A 123 -4.72 -1.43 -3.95
CA PRO A 123 -5.20 -0.37 -4.84
C PRO A 123 -4.41 0.94 -4.74
N ASN A 124 -3.68 1.18 -3.64
CA ASN A 124 -2.90 2.40 -3.37
C ASN A 124 -1.49 2.34 -4.00
N GLY A 125 -1.18 1.28 -4.73
CA GLY A 125 0.12 1.08 -5.35
C GLY A 125 1.19 0.65 -4.35
N LEU A 126 0.83 -0.04 -3.28
CA LEU A 126 1.75 -0.53 -2.25
C LEU A 126 1.72 -2.07 -2.18
N LEU A 127 2.61 -2.64 -1.38
CA LEU A 127 2.51 -4.01 -0.90
C LEU A 127 2.04 -4.02 0.55
N MET A 128 1.08 -4.88 0.86
CA MET A 128 0.69 -5.21 2.23
C MET A 128 1.26 -6.58 2.59
N VAL A 129 1.92 -6.67 3.75
CA VAL A 129 2.65 -7.87 4.18
C VAL A 129 2.16 -8.33 5.52
N LEU A 130 1.93 -9.63 5.64
CA LEU A 130 1.61 -10.30 6.89
C LEU A 130 2.57 -11.45 7.14
N GLY A 131 3.13 -11.54 8.35
CA GLY A 131 4.10 -12.59 8.69
C GLY A 131 5.44 -12.46 7.95
N GLY A 132 6.37 -13.39 8.22
CA GLY A 132 7.71 -13.41 7.62
C GLY A 132 8.69 -12.35 8.16
N ASN A 133 8.26 -11.51 9.11
CA ASN A 133 9.07 -10.45 9.69
C ASN A 133 9.79 -10.92 10.96
N ARG A 134 11.02 -11.45 10.82
CA ARG A 134 11.92 -11.62 11.98
C ARG A 134 12.77 -10.38 12.30
N VAL A 135 12.87 -9.42 11.37
CA VAL A 135 13.91 -8.37 11.43
C VAL A 135 13.38 -6.97 11.79
N HIS A 136 12.07 -6.71 11.73
CA HIS A 136 11.54 -5.34 11.82
C HIS A 136 10.32 -5.21 12.75
N GLY A 137 10.43 -5.76 13.96
CA GLY A 137 9.37 -5.71 14.99
C GLY A 137 9.41 -4.50 15.93
N SER A 138 10.18 -3.46 15.64
CA SER A 138 10.59 -2.48 16.67
C SER A 138 10.09 -1.05 16.49
N PHE A 139 9.28 -0.74 15.47
CA PHE A 139 8.76 0.62 15.25
C PHE A 139 7.30 0.59 14.81
N SER A 140 6.36 0.38 15.73
CA SER A 140 4.94 0.53 15.39
C SER A 140 4.10 0.91 16.59
N HIS A 141 3.49 2.09 16.49
CA HIS A 141 2.24 2.37 17.17
C HIS A 141 1.09 1.73 16.35
N ARG A 142 0.49 0.69 16.94
CA ARG A 142 -0.90 0.20 16.75
C ARG A 142 -1.41 -0.41 15.42
N GLY A 143 -0.68 -0.47 14.30
CA GLY A 143 -1.17 -1.28 13.14
C GLY A 143 -0.16 -1.81 12.12
N GLY A 144 1.01 -1.19 11.97
CA GLY A 144 2.07 -1.73 11.13
C GLY A 144 3.26 -0.80 11.04
N THR A 145 4.19 -1.13 10.14
CA THR A 145 5.37 -0.31 9.84
C THR A 145 5.54 -0.20 8.34
N MET A 146 5.63 1.01 7.82
CA MET A 146 6.00 1.22 6.44
C MET A 146 7.52 1.06 6.23
N TRP A 147 7.92 0.29 5.22
CA TRP A 147 9.32 0.11 4.81
C TRP A 147 9.45 0.20 3.28
N GLY A 148 9.78 1.39 2.78
CA GLY A 148 9.78 1.65 1.33
C GLY A 148 8.36 1.60 0.77
N ASP A 149 8.05 0.60 -0.06
CA ASP A 149 6.68 0.32 -0.56
C ASP A 149 6.02 -0.91 0.12
N LEU A 150 6.62 -1.46 1.19
CA LEU A 150 6.08 -2.56 1.98
C LEU A 150 5.43 -2.06 3.28
N PHE A 151 4.11 -2.15 3.38
CA PHE A 151 3.39 -2.00 4.63
C PHE A 151 3.41 -3.33 5.40
N LEU A 152 4.21 -3.37 6.46
CA LEU A 152 4.39 -4.53 7.33
C LEU A 152 3.35 -4.51 8.43
N VAL A 153 2.27 -5.28 8.27
CA VAL A 153 1.17 -5.33 9.24
C VAL A 153 1.65 -5.95 10.54
N ASN A 154 1.41 -5.25 11.66
CA ASN A 154 1.80 -5.72 12.98
C ASN A 154 0.74 -6.66 13.54
N THR A 155 0.94 -7.96 13.36
CA THR A 155 0.11 -8.99 13.97
C THR A 155 1.00 -10.05 14.60
N ARG A 156 0.81 -10.28 15.90
CA ARG A 156 1.54 -11.30 16.62
C ARG A 156 0.84 -12.65 16.45
N GLY A 157 1.63 -13.71 16.26
CA GLY A 157 1.15 -15.10 16.38
C GLY A 157 0.24 -15.61 15.25
N ILE A 158 0.28 -15.01 14.06
CA ILE A 158 -0.50 -15.53 12.93
C ILE A 158 0.11 -16.84 12.42
N ALA A 159 -0.65 -17.93 12.59
CA ALA A 159 -0.30 -19.26 12.06
C ALA A 159 -0.44 -19.35 10.54
N GLU A 160 -1.40 -18.63 9.95
CA GLU A 160 -1.69 -18.64 8.51
C GLU A 160 -1.73 -17.23 7.89
N PRO A 161 -0.58 -16.65 7.47
CA PRO A 161 -0.52 -15.27 7.01
C PRO A 161 -1.36 -14.96 5.76
N ALA A 162 -1.50 -15.92 4.83
CA ALA A 162 -2.35 -15.72 3.66
C ALA A 162 -3.84 -15.62 4.03
N ARG A 163 -4.29 -16.42 5.00
CA ARG A 163 -5.64 -16.35 5.53
C ARG A 163 -5.89 -15.03 6.26
N GLY A 164 -4.94 -14.60 7.10
CA GLY A 164 -5.05 -13.30 7.79
C GLY A 164 -5.12 -12.12 6.83
N LEU A 165 -4.35 -12.13 5.73
CA LEU A 165 -4.47 -11.10 4.69
C LEU A 165 -5.86 -11.10 4.06
N ARG A 166 -6.40 -12.28 3.75
CA ARG A 166 -7.75 -12.42 3.19
C ARG A 166 -8.79 -11.85 4.12
N GLU A 167 -8.74 -12.20 5.41
CA GLU A 167 -9.67 -11.68 6.42
C GLU A 167 -9.60 -10.16 6.57
N ILE A 168 -8.40 -9.57 6.52
CA ILE A 168 -8.21 -8.10 6.55
C ILE A 168 -8.84 -7.44 5.32
N ILE A 169 -8.59 -8.00 4.13
CA ILE A 169 -9.09 -7.44 2.86
C ILE A 169 -10.61 -7.57 2.78
N GLU A 170 -11.16 -8.76 3.04
CA GLU A 170 -12.60 -9.04 2.96
C GLU A 170 -13.41 -8.27 4.00
N SER A 171 -12.84 -8.00 5.18
CA SER A 171 -13.48 -7.14 6.18
C SER A 171 -13.30 -5.65 5.91
N GLY A 172 -12.33 -5.27 5.06
CA GLY A 172 -11.93 -3.89 4.86
C GLY A 172 -11.36 -3.23 6.12
N ARG A 173 -10.84 -4.01 7.08
CA ARG A 173 -10.38 -3.50 8.38
C ARG A 173 -9.17 -4.27 8.91
N LEU A 174 -8.34 -3.57 9.68
CA LEU A 174 -7.19 -4.19 10.35
C LEU A 174 -7.62 -4.90 11.66
N GLY A 175 -8.26 -6.05 11.53
CA GLY A 175 -8.79 -6.81 12.66
C GLY A 175 -10.13 -6.28 13.19
N HIS A 176 -10.70 -6.96 14.18
CA HIS A 176 -12.02 -6.61 14.71
C HIS A 176 -11.99 -5.28 15.46
N GLY A 177 -12.74 -4.28 14.97
CA GLY A 177 -12.76 -2.92 15.52
C GLY A 177 -11.54 -2.07 15.16
N GLY A 178 -10.59 -2.58 14.39
CA GLY A 178 -9.41 -1.83 13.94
C GLY A 178 -9.73 -0.78 12.87
N PRO A 179 -8.73 0.01 12.42
CA PRO A 179 -8.89 1.03 11.40
C PRO A 179 -9.54 0.50 10.12
N ASP A 180 -10.27 1.37 9.46
CA ASP A 180 -10.66 1.18 8.06
C ASP A 180 -9.43 1.01 7.18
N LEU A 181 -9.42 -0.04 6.37
CA LEU A 181 -8.26 -0.43 5.56
C LEU A 181 -7.96 0.60 4.47
N ASP A 182 -8.97 1.22 3.87
CA ASP A 182 -8.73 2.22 2.83
C ASP A 182 -8.04 3.47 3.37
N SER A 183 -8.56 3.97 4.50
CA SER A 183 -7.97 5.10 5.22
C SER A 183 -6.54 4.79 5.68
N LEU A 184 -6.31 3.59 6.23
CA LEU A 184 -4.99 3.15 6.63
C LEU A 184 -4.03 3.07 5.43
N LEU A 185 -4.41 2.42 4.34
CA LEU A 185 -3.54 2.30 3.17
C LEU A 185 -3.24 3.65 2.49
N HIS A 186 -4.10 4.64 2.66
CA HIS A 186 -3.82 5.99 2.23
C HIS A 186 -2.75 6.67 3.10
N HIS A 187 -2.86 6.52 4.43
CA HIS A 187 -1.83 6.95 5.38
C HIS A 187 -0.46 6.28 5.08
N GLU A 188 -0.46 4.97 4.87
CA GLU A 188 0.77 4.22 4.53
C GLU A 188 1.35 4.62 3.17
N GLU A 189 0.52 5.04 2.21
CA GLU A 189 0.99 5.55 0.91
C GLU A 189 1.84 6.81 1.08
N ILE A 190 1.48 7.69 2.02
CA ILE A 190 2.24 8.91 2.32
C ILE A 190 3.58 8.57 2.96
N HIS A 191 3.61 7.62 3.89
CA HIS A 191 4.88 7.11 4.41
C HIS A 191 5.75 6.51 3.30
N ALA A 192 5.15 5.83 2.32
CA ALA A 192 5.88 5.33 1.15
C ALA A 192 6.53 6.48 0.35
N GLN A 193 5.84 7.61 0.22
CA GLN A 193 6.39 8.83 -0.41
C GLN A 193 7.55 9.41 0.41
N GLN A 194 7.42 9.45 1.74
CA GLN A 194 8.49 9.92 2.63
C GLN A 194 9.74 9.04 2.51
N TRP A 195 9.59 7.71 2.42
CA TRP A 195 10.69 6.79 2.13
C TRP A 195 11.31 7.04 0.75
N ALA A 196 10.50 7.33 -0.28
CA ALA A 196 11.03 7.62 -1.61
C ALA A 196 11.85 8.93 -1.63
N ALA A 197 11.43 9.94 -0.85
CA ALA A 197 12.11 11.22 -0.75
C ALA A 197 13.41 11.15 0.08
N LEU A 198 13.41 10.41 1.19
CA LEU A 198 14.54 10.35 2.13
C LEU A 198 15.48 9.18 1.87
N GLY A 199 14.96 8.08 1.34
CA GLY A 199 15.68 6.83 1.10
C GLY A 199 15.96 6.03 2.38
N PRO A 200 16.50 4.81 2.22
CA PRO A 200 16.62 3.84 3.31
C PRO A 200 17.60 4.25 4.41
N MET A 201 18.58 5.10 4.07
CA MET A 201 19.63 5.53 4.99
C MET A 201 19.23 6.71 5.87
N ARG A 202 18.41 7.63 5.34
CA ARG A 202 18.07 8.88 6.06
C ARG A 202 16.76 8.79 6.80
N MET A 203 15.80 8.01 6.30
CA MET A 203 14.47 7.92 6.91
C MET A 203 14.52 7.45 8.37
N PRO A 204 15.20 6.35 8.75
CA PRO A 204 15.24 5.91 10.14
C PRO A 204 15.80 6.96 11.09
N GLY A 205 16.89 7.63 10.70
CA GLY A 205 17.52 8.67 11.52
C GLY A 205 16.64 9.90 11.70
N ARG A 206 15.95 10.35 10.64
CA ARG A 206 15.02 11.49 10.74
C ARG A 206 13.78 11.15 11.54
N TYR A 207 13.21 9.96 11.32
CA TYR A 207 12.03 9.53 12.06
C TYR A 207 12.32 9.45 13.56
N LEU A 208 13.45 8.86 13.96
CA LEU A 208 13.87 8.77 15.36
C LEU A 208 14.11 10.15 15.98
N ALA A 209 14.71 11.09 15.24
CA ALA A 209 14.93 12.45 15.71
C ALA A 209 13.62 13.20 15.95
N GLU A 210 12.64 13.09 15.04
CA GLU A 210 11.31 13.68 15.22
C GLU A 210 10.55 13.01 16.37
N GLU A 211 10.62 11.69 16.51
CA GLU A 211 10.00 10.96 17.62
C GLU A 211 10.58 11.39 18.99
N ALA A 212 11.91 11.56 19.08
CA ALA A 212 12.56 12.09 20.27
C ALA A 212 12.14 13.54 20.57
N ARG A 213 12.05 14.38 19.53
CA ARG A 213 11.57 15.77 19.64
C ARG A 213 10.15 15.82 20.20
N SER A 214 9.22 15.05 19.63
CA SER A 214 7.81 15.02 20.06
C SER A 214 7.66 14.49 21.50
N ARG A 215 8.49 13.54 21.92
CA ARG A 215 8.52 13.07 23.32
C ARG A 215 9.02 14.13 24.30
N VAL A 216 10.03 14.92 23.92
CA VAL A 216 10.64 15.94 24.80
C VAL A 216 9.79 17.21 24.87
N LEU A 217 9.29 17.69 23.75
CA LEU A 217 8.57 18.96 23.65
C LEU A 217 7.05 18.81 23.84
N GLY A 218 6.53 17.58 23.83
CA GLY A 218 5.11 17.32 23.66
C GLY A 218 4.64 17.59 22.22
N GLY A 219 3.72 16.78 21.73
CA GLY A 219 3.16 16.90 20.38
C GLY A 219 3.21 15.60 19.57
N THR A 220 2.76 15.67 18.31
CA THR A 220 2.76 14.53 17.39
C THR A 220 4.05 14.54 16.55
N ASN A 221 4.47 13.37 16.06
CA ASN A 221 5.61 13.30 15.14
C ASN A 221 5.21 13.95 13.80
N ARG A 222 6.06 14.83 13.25
CA ARG A 222 5.75 15.54 12.00
C ARG A 222 5.48 14.60 10.82
N PHE A 223 6.21 13.48 10.73
CA PHE A 223 5.98 12.48 9.67
C PHE A 223 4.56 11.92 9.71
N GLU A 224 4.07 11.75 10.92
CA GLU A 224 2.76 11.21 11.22
C GLU A 224 1.65 12.27 11.01
N GLU A 225 1.90 13.53 11.39
CA GLU A 225 1.00 14.65 11.04
C GLU A 225 0.85 14.82 9.53
N GLU A 226 1.95 14.77 8.79
CA GLU A 226 1.95 14.84 7.32
C GLU A 226 1.23 13.64 6.68
N ALA A 227 1.30 12.47 7.31
CA ALA A 227 0.55 11.27 6.91
C ALA A 227 -0.91 11.27 7.42
N GLY A 228 -1.36 12.36 8.06
CA GLY A 228 -2.78 12.61 8.32
C GLY A 228 -3.27 12.09 9.64
N LEU A 229 -2.43 12.04 10.68
CA LEU A 229 -2.81 11.69 12.05
C LEU A 229 -3.78 12.67 12.75
N ARG A 230 -4.87 13.15 12.11
CA ARG A 230 -5.98 13.69 12.93
C ARG A 230 -6.65 12.59 13.77
N ASP A 231 -6.47 11.34 13.36
CA ASP A 231 -7.03 10.15 14.03
C ASP A 231 -6.05 8.96 14.06
N GLY A 232 -5.01 8.99 13.21
CA GLY A 232 -4.22 7.81 12.86
C GLY A 232 -4.99 6.63 12.32
N GLY A 233 -6.26 6.78 11.98
CA GLY A 233 -7.17 5.67 11.76
C GLY A 233 -7.40 4.79 12.99
N TYR A 234 -6.63 4.93 14.07
CA TYR A 234 -6.73 4.12 15.29
C TYR A 234 -7.59 4.86 16.32
N ARG A 235 -8.92 4.74 16.20
CA ARG A 235 -9.79 4.93 17.37
C ARG A 235 -9.68 3.72 18.30
#